data_AF-A0A7J2MLF2-F1
#
_entry.id   AF-A0A7J2MLF2-F1
#
_cell.length_a   1.000
_cell.length_b   1.000
_cell.length_c   1.000
_cell.angle_alpha   90.00
_cell.angle_beta   90.00
_cell.angle_gamma   90.00
#
_symmetry.space_group_name_H-M   'P 1'
#
loop_
_entity.id
_entity.type
_entity.pdbx_description
1 polymer ?
#
loop_
_entity_poly.entity_id
_entity_poly.type
_entity_poly.pdbx_seq_one_letter_code
_entity_poly.pdbx_strand_id
1 'polypeptide(L)'
;MAKNDNKTQEEPLETQLWKAADKLRKNIDAAEYKHIVLGLIFLKYISDAFEGLYQRLQEGEGDYAGADPEDMDEYKAENVFFVP
;
A
#
# COMPACT_ATOMS: atom_id res chain seq x y z
N MET A 1 -29.32 19.69 31.87
CA MET A 1 -28.65 19.99 30.59
C MET A 1 -27.97 18.70 30.13
N ALA A 2 -28.51 18.03 29.11
CA ALA A 2 -27.92 16.81 28.56
C ALA A 2 -26.75 17.22 27.64
N LYS A 3 -25.55 16.70 27.91
CA LYS A 3 -24.42 16.79 26.99
C LYS A 3 -24.69 15.84 25.83
N ASN A 4 -24.93 16.39 24.64
CA ASN A 4 -24.91 15.61 23.41
C ASN A 4 -23.44 15.39 23.03
N ASP A 5 -22.90 14.23 23.39
CA ASP A 5 -21.62 13.76 22.87
C ASP A 5 -21.81 13.35 21.41
N ASN A 6 -21.66 14.31 20.49
CA ASN A 6 -21.57 14.05 19.06
C ASN A 6 -20.24 13.35 18.78
N LYS A 7 -20.19 12.04 19.00
CA LYS A 7 -19.14 11.19 18.44
C LYS A 7 -19.36 11.16 16.93
N THR A 8 -18.63 11.99 16.19
CA THR A 8 -18.47 11.82 14.75
C THR A 8 -17.95 10.41 14.51
N GLN A 9 -18.81 9.51 14.07
CA GLN A 9 -18.36 8.19 13.64
C GLN A 9 -17.63 8.40 12.32
N GLU A 10 -16.30 8.34 12.35
CA GLU A 10 -15.51 8.34 11.13
C GLU A 10 -15.93 7.14 10.28
N GLU A 11 -16.25 7.39 9.02
CA GLU A 11 -16.63 6.31 8.11
C GLU A 11 -15.47 5.33 7.96
N PRO A 12 -15.72 4.01 7.83
CA PRO A 12 -14.67 3.03 7.59
C PRO A 12 -13.82 3.41 6.37
N LEU A 13 -12.51 3.16 6.43
CA LEU A 13 -11.55 3.50 5.37
C LEU A 13 -11.98 2.92 4.01
N GLU A 14 -12.48 1.69 4.01
CA GLU A 14 -12.96 0.99 2.81
C GLU A 14 -14.11 1.75 2.15
N THR A 15 -15.01 2.32 2.97
CA THR A 15 -16.14 3.11 2.49
C THR A 15 -15.67 4.41 1.85
N GLN A 16 -14.69 5.07 2.47
CA GLN A 16 -14.10 6.30 1.94
C GLN A 16 -13.36 6.05 0.62
N LEU A 17 -12.54 5.00 0.56
CA LEU A 17 -11.79 4.60 -0.64
C LEU A 17 -12.74 4.19 -1.77
N TRP A 18 -13.79 3.42 -1.46
CA TRP A 18 -14.80 3.02 -2.45
C TRP A 18 -15.51 4.22 -3.06
N LYS A 19 -15.96 5.18 -2.23
CA LYS A 19 -16.59 6.43 -2.71
C LYS A 19 -15.63 7.26 -3.57
N ALA A 20 -14.35 7.35 -3.18
CA ALA A 20 -13.34 8.07 -3.95
C ALA A 20 -13.10 7.41 -5.33
N ALA A 21 -12.97 6.08 -5.36
CA ALA A 21 -12.80 5.32 -6.59
C ALA A 21 -14.02 5.47 -7.52
N ASP A 22 -15.24 5.38 -6.99
CA ASP A 22 -16.47 5.55 -7.78
C ASP A 22 -16.56 6.96 -8.40
N LYS A 23 -16.17 7.99 -7.63
CA LYS A 23 -16.11 9.38 -8.14
C LYS A 23 -15.09 9.55 -9.28
N LEU A 24 -13.97 8.83 -9.24
CA LEU A 24 -12.91 8.92 -10.25
C LEU A 24 -13.18 8.08 -11.51
N ARG A 25 -14.02 7.05 -11.39
CA ARG A 25 -14.37 6.09 -12.45
C ARG A 25 -15.09 6.71 -13.65
N LYS A 26 -15.82 7.81 -13.45
CA LYS A 26 -16.59 8.52 -14.48
C LYS A 26 -17.45 7.55 -15.32
N ASN A 27 -17.21 7.47 -16.64
CA ASN A 27 -18.01 6.71 -17.60
C ASN A 27 -17.40 5.34 -17.96
N ILE A 28 -16.32 4.91 -17.31
CA ILE A 28 -15.72 3.58 -17.53
C ILE A 28 -16.68 2.51 -16.98
N ASP A 29 -16.68 1.27 -17.46
CA ASP A 29 -17.46 0.17 -16.84
C ASP A 29 -16.73 -0.47 -15.64
N ALA A 30 -17.47 -1.08 -14.70
CA ALA A 30 -16.89 -1.55 -13.44
C ALA A 30 -15.97 -2.73 -13.69
N ALA A 31 -16.31 -3.57 -14.68
CA ALA A 31 -15.48 -4.67 -15.11
C ALA A 31 -14.14 -4.22 -15.71
N GLU A 32 -14.07 -3.01 -16.26
CA GLU A 32 -12.84 -2.44 -16.82
C GLU A 32 -12.06 -1.65 -15.75
N TYR A 33 -12.76 -0.80 -14.98
CA TYR A 33 -12.14 0.05 -13.95
C TYR A 33 -11.47 -0.75 -12.82
N LYS A 34 -11.97 -1.97 -12.54
CA LYS A 34 -11.35 -2.86 -11.55
C LYS A 34 -9.87 -3.12 -11.87
N HIS A 35 -9.49 -3.22 -13.14
CA HIS A 35 -8.10 -3.50 -13.51
C HIS A 35 -7.19 -2.32 -13.20
N ILE A 36 -7.69 -1.09 -13.34
CA ILE A 36 -6.95 0.12 -12.97
C ILE A 36 -6.79 0.20 -11.46
N VAL A 37 -7.89 0.08 -10.71
CA VAL A 37 -7.85 0.22 -9.25
C VAL A 37 -7.05 -0.90 -8.59
N LEU A 38 -7.28 -2.16 -8.98
CA LEU A 38 -6.53 -3.30 -8.46
C LEU A 38 -5.05 -3.22 -8.86
N GLY A 39 -4.74 -2.73 -10.07
CA GLY A 39 -3.37 -2.48 -10.51
C GLY A 39 -2.66 -1.42 -9.66
N LEU A 40 -3.35 -0.32 -9.31
CA LEU A 40 -2.80 0.73 -8.45
C LEU A 40 -2.61 0.25 -7.01
N ILE A 41 -3.56 -0.52 -6.45
CA ILE A 41 -3.43 -1.11 -5.11
C ILE A 41 -2.24 -2.09 -5.10
N PHE A 42 -2.12 -2.92 -6.13
CA PHE A 42 -1.00 -3.85 -6.27
C PHE A 42 0.34 -3.09 -6.34
N LEU A 43 0.43 -2.05 -7.17
CA LEU A 43 1.64 -1.23 -7.28
C LEU A 43 2.02 -0.59 -5.94
N LYS A 44 1.05 0.00 -5.24
CA LYS A 44 1.27 0.58 -3.90
C LYS A 44 1.78 -0.49 -2.93
N TYR A 45 1.16 -1.68 -2.92
CA TYR A 45 1.56 -2.76 -2.04
C TYR A 45 3.01 -3.21 -2.29
N ILE A 46 3.41 -3.43 -3.54
CA ILE A 46 4.79 -3.85 -3.84
C ILE A 46 5.80 -2.74 -3.56
N SER A 47 5.46 -1.48 -3.83
CA SER A 47 6.33 -0.34 -3.50
C SER A 47 6.54 -0.21 -1.99
N ASP A 48 5.51 -0.41 -1.18
CA ASP A 48 5.61 -0.33 0.28
C ASP A 48 6.42 -1.49 0.86
N ALA A 49 6.22 -2.70 0.33
CA ALA A 49 7.01 -3.86 0.72
C ALA A 49 8.49 -3.67 0.37
N PHE A 50 8.77 -3.15 -0.83
CA PHE A 50 10.12 -2.83 -1.27
C PHE A 50 10.77 -1.76 -0.38
N GLU A 51 10.12 -0.61 -0.18
CA GLU A 51 10.66 0.48 0.63
C GLU A 51 10.92 0.05 2.09
N GLY A 52 10.00 -0.73 2.66
CA GLY A 52 10.15 -1.28 4.01
C GLY A 52 11.34 -2.25 4.14
N LEU A 53 11.59 -3.09 3.14
CA LEU A 53 12.75 -3.98 3.15
C LEU A 53 14.06 -3.23 2.83
N TYR A 54 14.03 -2.31 1.86
CA TYR A 54 15.17 -1.45 1.52
C TYR A 54 15.71 -0.73 2.76
N GLN A 55 14.83 -0.15 3.58
CA GLN A 55 15.23 0.52 4.83
C GLN A 55 15.90 -0.43 5.80
N ARG A 56 15.37 -1.65 5.99
CA ARG A 56 15.97 -2.66 6.88
C ARG A 56 17.34 -3.13 6.40
N LEU A 57 17.50 -3.34 5.09
CA LEU A 57 18.77 -3.69 4.47
C LEU A 57 19.79 -2.56 4.63
N GLN A 58 19.37 -1.32 4.39
CA GLN A 58 20.20 -0.13 4.53
C GLN A 58 20.64 0.14 5.98
N GLU A 59 19.76 -0.09 6.95
CA GLU A 59 20.07 0.08 8.38
C GLU A 59 20.82 -1.12 8.96
N GLY A 60 20.83 -2.26 8.26
CA GLY A 60 21.40 -3.51 8.73
C GLY A 60 20.67 -4.06 9.97
N GLU A 61 19.34 -3.90 10.02
CA GLU A 61 18.53 -4.32 11.16
C GLU A 61 18.49 -5.86 11.29
N GLY A 62 18.69 -6.40 12.49
CA GLY A 62 18.57 -7.83 12.74
C GLY A 62 19.57 -8.68 11.93
N ASP A 63 19.06 -9.56 11.08
CA ASP A 63 19.86 -10.49 10.26
C ASP A 63 20.45 -9.82 9.00
N TYR A 64 20.12 -8.55 8.72
CA TYR A 64 20.55 -7.82 7.52
C TYR A 64 21.91 -7.10 7.68
N ALA A 65 22.67 -7.39 8.74
CA ALA A 65 23.95 -6.74 8.98
C ALA A 65 24.96 -7.02 7.84
N GLY A 66 25.28 -5.99 7.06
CA GLY A 66 26.18 -6.09 5.91
C GLY A 66 25.50 -6.53 4.61
N ALA A 67 24.18 -6.58 4.59
CA ALA A 67 23.40 -6.77 3.37
C ALA A 67 23.55 -5.56 2.43
N ASP A 68 23.33 -5.79 1.13
CA ASP A 68 23.36 -4.74 0.11
C ASP A 68 21.93 -4.40 -0.33
N PRO A 69 21.40 -3.20 -0.05
CA PRO A 69 20.07 -2.80 -0.48
C PRO A 69 19.92 -2.72 -2.01
N GLU A 70 21.01 -2.71 -2.77
CA GLU A 70 20.97 -2.74 -4.24
C GLU A 70 21.06 -4.17 -4.82
N ASP A 71 21.20 -5.20 -3.97
CA ASP A 71 21.20 -6.60 -4.39
C ASP A 71 19.78 -7.16 -4.49
N MET A 72 19.38 -7.56 -5.69
CA MET A 72 18.06 -8.13 -5.98
C MET A 72 17.78 -9.45 -5.23
N ASP A 73 18.81 -10.23 -4.90
CA ASP A 73 18.63 -11.53 -4.25
C ASP A 73 18.16 -11.38 -2.80
N GLU A 74 18.49 -10.27 -2.12
CA GLU A 74 18.01 -9.94 -0.77
C GLU A 74 16.48 -9.80 -0.73
N TYR A 75 15.90 -9.17 -1.76
CA TYR A 75 14.44 -9.00 -1.87
C TYR A 75 13.74 -10.30 -2.23
N LYS A 76 14.38 -11.11 -3.07
CA LYS A 76 13.84 -12.40 -3.49
C LYS A 76 13.76 -13.39 -2.32
N ALA A 77 14.73 -13.36 -1.40
CA ALA A 77 14.72 -14.17 -0.18
C ALA A 77 13.47 -13.90 0.67
N GLU A 78 13.02 -12.64 0.72
CA GLU A 78 11.86 -12.19 1.48
C GLU A 78 10.55 -12.19 0.67
N ASN A 79 10.55 -12.72 -0.56
CA ASN A 79 9.42 -12.67 -1.49
C ASN A 79 8.91 -11.24 -1.80
N VAL A 80 9.82 -10.27 -1.75
CA VAL A 80 9.55 -8.87 -2.10
C VAL A 80 9.97 -8.63 -3.54
N PHE A 81 9.15 -7.88 -4.29
CA PHE A 81 9.53 -7.46 -5.63
C PHE A 81 10.63 -6.40 -5.54
N PHE A 82 11.76 -6.63 -6.23
CA PHE A 82 12.75 -5.58 -6.44
C PHE A 82 12.20 -4.54 -7.42
N VAL A 83 12.16 -3.28 -6.99
CA VAL A 83 11.69 -2.15 -7.79
C VAL A 83 12.90 -1.23 -8.05
N PRO A 84 13.34 -1.08 -9.31
CA PRO A 84 14.48 -0.23 -9.67
C PRO A 84 14.16 1.27 -9.64
#